data_AF-A0A7C7NVB8-F1
#
_entry.id   AF-A0A7C7NVB8-F1
#
_cell.length_a   1.000
_cell.length_b   1.000
_cell.length_c   1.000
_cell.angle_alpha   90.00
_cell.angle_beta   90.00
_cell.angle_gamma   90.00
#
_symmetry.space_group_name_H-M   'P 1'
#
loop_
_entity.id
_entity.type
_entity.pdbx_description
1 polymer ?
#
loop_
_entity_poly.entity_id
_entity_poly.type
_entity_poly.pdbx_seq_one_letter_code
_entity_poly.pdbx_strand_id
1 'polypeptide(L)'
;MRKRLLSALALPLLTFAMGERAVPQNFVPAKIVDKRGEAHEVSALVCDGKTYFTFEDGSVYLKVPFENLKKLVVEGKKGDKLLVEAYFTNGGRKKLLIDPDVECVGPTPYGTLDAFLSQIREIDFGKPSNGR
;
A
#
# COMPACT_ATOMS: atom_id res chain seq x y z
N MET A 1 21.14 58.82 -34.61
CA MET A 1 21.54 57.90 -33.52
C MET A 1 20.32 57.11 -33.05
N ARG A 2 20.19 55.82 -33.46
CA ARG A 2 20.11 54.63 -32.58
C ARG A 2 19.09 54.74 -31.43
N LYS A 3 17.92 54.08 -31.52
CA LYS A 3 17.54 52.76 -30.90
C LYS A 3 16.12 52.96 -30.33
N ARG A 4 15.19 52.03 -30.18
CA ARG A 4 15.04 50.59 -30.42
C ARG A 4 13.53 50.30 -30.32
N LEU A 5 13.04 49.37 -31.15
CA LEU A 5 11.73 48.73 -30.99
C LEU A 5 11.62 48.11 -29.58
N LEU A 6 10.47 48.27 -28.95
CA LEU A 6 10.04 47.46 -27.81
C LEU A 6 8.70 46.81 -28.17
N SER A 7 8.78 45.68 -28.88
CA SER A 7 7.69 44.72 -28.98
C SER A 7 7.46 44.12 -27.60
N ALA A 8 6.34 44.50 -26.96
CA ALA A 8 5.86 43.81 -25.77
C ALA A 8 5.20 42.50 -26.21
N LEU A 9 5.98 41.42 -26.24
CA LEU A 9 5.50 40.04 -26.36
C LEU A 9 4.79 39.68 -25.05
N ALA A 10 3.46 39.58 -25.06
CA ALA A 10 2.70 39.02 -23.96
C ALA A 10 2.87 37.49 -23.96
N LEU A 11 3.69 36.97 -23.04
CA LEU A 11 3.82 35.54 -22.79
C LEU A 11 2.67 35.06 -21.89
N PRO A 12 1.90 34.02 -22.25
CA PRO A 12 0.93 33.42 -21.34
C PRO A 12 1.69 32.55 -20.33
N LEU A 13 1.67 32.96 -19.06
CA LEU A 13 2.12 32.14 -17.93
C LEU A 13 1.13 30.99 -17.72
N LEU A 14 1.38 29.87 -18.41
CA LEU A 14 0.82 28.57 -18.07
C LEU A 14 1.45 28.10 -16.76
N THR A 15 0.86 28.49 -15.63
CA THR A 15 1.19 27.91 -14.33
C THR A 15 0.61 26.51 -14.29
N PHE A 16 1.43 25.50 -14.58
CA PHE A 16 1.13 24.12 -14.23
C PHE A 16 1.01 24.06 -12.70
N ALA A 17 -0.23 24.02 -12.20
CA ALA A 17 -0.50 23.63 -10.82
C ALA A 17 -0.02 22.19 -10.66
N MET A 18 1.16 22.02 -10.06
CA MET A 18 1.60 20.74 -9.56
C MET A 18 0.63 20.36 -8.45
N GLY A 19 -0.32 19.48 -8.76
CA GLY A 19 -1.17 18.85 -7.75
C GLY A 19 -0.27 18.04 -6.84
N GLU A 20 0.07 18.58 -5.67
CA GLU A 20 0.72 17.84 -4.60
C GLU A 20 -0.14 16.62 -4.29
N ARG A 21 0.41 15.43 -4.57
CA ARG A 21 -0.21 14.18 -4.16
C ARG A 21 -0.17 14.15 -2.64
N ALA A 22 -1.35 14.05 -2.02
CA ALA A 22 -1.47 13.91 -0.58
C ALA A 22 -0.58 12.75 -0.09
N VAL A 23 0.42 13.08 0.74
CA VAL A 23 1.25 12.07 1.40
C VAL A 23 0.35 11.30 2.38
N PRO A 24 0.26 9.96 2.29
CA PRO A 24 -0.52 9.18 3.23
C PRO A 24 -0.08 9.48 4.66
N GLN A 25 -0.97 10.01 5.49
CA GLN A 25 -0.61 10.45 6.84
C GLN A 25 -0.50 9.31 7.87
N ASN A 26 -0.95 8.10 7.51
CA ASN A 26 -1.04 6.96 8.44
C ASN A 26 -0.30 5.74 7.87
N PHE A 27 1.03 5.71 8.03
CA PHE A 27 1.80 4.51 7.77
C PHE A 27 1.61 3.50 8.90
N VAL A 28 1.43 2.23 8.54
CA VAL A 28 1.21 1.15 9.50
C VAL A 28 2.46 0.28 9.55
N PRO A 29 3.10 0.12 10.73
CA PRO A 29 4.18 -0.85 10.88
C PRO A 29 3.63 -2.26 10.71
N ALA A 30 4.42 -3.17 10.17
CA ALA A 30 3.99 -4.53 9.94
C ALA A 30 5.16 -5.51 10.03
N LYS A 31 4.83 -6.78 10.27
CA LYS A 31 5.73 -7.91 10.12
C LYS A 31 5.27 -8.72 8.91
N ILE A 32 6.15 -8.83 7.93
CA ILE A 32 5.93 -9.62 6.71
C ILE A 32 6.66 -10.95 6.88
N VAL A 33 5.97 -12.05 6.58
CA VAL A 33 6.60 -13.37 6.50
C VAL A 33 6.54 -13.84 5.06
N ASP A 34 7.70 -14.09 4.48
CA ASP A 34 7.81 -14.54 3.10
C ASP A 34 7.39 -16.01 2.94
N LYS A 35 7.33 -16.49 1.69
CA LYS A 35 7.02 -17.90 1.39
C LYS A 35 8.06 -18.89 1.88
N ARG A 36 9.31 -18.46 2.12
CA ARG A 36 10.38 -19.29 2.69
C ARG A 36 10.29 -19.37 4.22
N GLY A 37 9.44 -18.54 4.82
CA GLY A 37 9.22 -18.46 6.27
C GLY A 37 10.11 -17.45 6.97
N GLU A 38 10.87 -16.65 6.24
CA GLU A 38 11.67 -15.56 6.80
C GLU A 38 10.78 -14.38 7.18
N ALA A 39 11.06 -13.75 8.32
CA ALA A 39 10.28 -12.67 8.86
C ALA A 39 11.03 -11.34 8.75
N HIS A 40 10.32 -10.30 8.32
CA HIS A 40 10.85 -8.96 8.12
C HIS A 40 9.94 -7.94 8.80
N GLU A 41 10.54 -7.09 9.63
CA GLU A 41 9.83 -5.98 10.26
C GLU A 41 9.98 -4.73 9.40
N VAL A 42 8.85 -4.11 9.07
CA VAL A 42 8.79 -2.84 8.35
C VAL A 42 8.17 -1.77 9.24
N SER A 43 8.80 -0.60 9.30
CA SER A 43 8.33 0.52 10.13
C SER A 43 7.17 1.29 9.50
N ALA A 44 7.02 1.21 8.17
CA ALA A 44 5.98 1.87 7.40
C ALA A 44 5.66 1.06 6.14
N LEU A 45 4.60 0.26 6.17
CA LEU A 45 4.17 -0.53 5.02
C LEU A 45 3.26 0.29 4.09
N VAL A 46 3.56 0.24 2.80
CA VAL A 46 2.66 0.64 1.71
C VAL A 46 2.57 -0.48 0.70
N CYS A 47 1.39 -0.70 0.10
CA CYS A 47 1.24 -1.60 -1.03
C CYS A 47 0.58 -0.86 -2.21
N ASP A 48 1.16 -0.95 -3.41
CA ASP A 48 0.83 -0.14 -4.60
C ASP A 48 0.74 1.38 -4.28
N GLY A 49 1.63 1.86 -3.40
CA GLY A 49 1.63 3.23 -2.91
C GLY A 49 0.43 3.60 -2.02
N LYS A 50 -0.31 2.63 -1.47
CA LYS A 50 -1.51 2.81 -0.64
C LYS A 50 -1.35 2.16 0.74
N THR A 51 -2.13 2.61 1.71
CA THR A 51 -2.23 2.06 3.07
C THR A 51 -3.50 1.23 3.29
N TYR A 52 -4.00 0.63 2.20
CA TYR A 52 -5.16 -0.25 2.19
C TYR A 52 -5.01 -1.30 1.10
N PHE A 53 -5.66 -2.44 1.26
CA PHE A 53 -5.81 -3.42 0.20
C PHE A 53 -7.13 -3.22 -0.55
N THR A 54 -7.12 -3.53 -1.85
CA THR A 54 -8.33 -3.66 -2.65
C THR A 54 -8.58 -5.14 -2.87
N PHE A 55 -9.67 -5.65 -2.30
CA PHE A 55 -10.09 -7.04 -2.41
C PHE A 55 -11.28 -7.17 -3.34
N GLU A 56 -11.36 -8.26 -4.08
CA GLU A 56 -12.57 -8.71 -4.75
C GLU A 56 -13.41 -9.54 -3.77
N ASP A 57 -14.69 -9.18 -3.68
CA ASP A 57 -15.69 -9.80 -2.82
C ASP A 57 -16.97 -10.05 -3.63
N GLY A 58 -17.04 -11.22 -4.27
CA GLY A 58 -18.10 -11.50 -5.24
C GLY A 58 -17.93 -10.64 -6.49
N SER A 59 -18.94 -9.83 -6.82
CA SER A 59 -18.92 -8.95 -8.00
C SER A 59 -18.47 -7.52 -7.71
N VAL A 60 -18.05 -7.22 -6.48
CA VAL A 60 -17.64 -5.88 -6.05
C VAL A 60 -16.22 -5.87 -5.48
N TYR A 61 -15.65 -4.67 -5.38
CA TYR A 61 -14.36 -4.44 -4.75
C TYR A 61 -14.50 -3.75 -3.39
N LEU A 62 -13.79 -4.27 -2.39
CA LEU A 62 -13.70 -3.71 -1.05
C LEU A 62 -12.32 -3.09 -0.84
N LYS A 63 -12.29 -1.83 -0.40
CA LYS A 63 -11.07 -1.17 0.06
C LYS A 63 -10.98 -1.30 1.57
N VAL A 64 -9.98 -2.03 2.05
CA VAL A 64 -9.79 -2.31 3.48
C VAL A 64 -8.51 -1.63 3.96
N PRO A 65 -8.62 -0.56 4.77
CA PRO A 65 -7.47 0.09 5.41
C PRO A 65 -6.64 -0.89 6.24
N PHE A 66 -5.32 -0.71 6.23
CA PHE A 66 -4.39 -1.54 7.03
C PHE A 66 -4.68 -1.46 8.54
N GLU A 67 -5.12 -0.29 9.03
CA GLU A 67 -5.57 -0.10 10.43
C GLU A 67 -6.75 -0.99 10.87
N ASN A 68 -7.53 -1.50 9.91
CA ASN A 68 -8.65 -2.41 10.18
C ASN A 68 -8.24 -3.88 10.08
N LEU A 69 -7.00 -4.15 9.66
CA LEU A 69 -6.44 -5.48 9.57
C LEU A 69 -5.57 -5.75 10.79
N LYS A 70 -5.76 -6.93 11.37
CA LYS A 70 -4.82 -7.50 12.33
C LYS A 70 -3.77 -8.33 11.59
N LYS A 71 -4.22 -9.15 10.64
CA LYS A 71 -3.38 -10.10 9.93
C LYS A 71 -3.99 -10.44 8.57
N LEU A 72 -3.16 -10.69 7.58
CA LEU A 72 -3.53 -11.21 6.27
C LEU A 72 -2.70 -12.46 5.99
N VAL A 73 -3.35 -13.57 5.65
CA VAL A 73 -2.69 -14.84 5.31
C VAL A 73 -2.98 -15.19 3.86
N VAL A 74 -1.92 -15.50 3.10
CA VAL A 74 -2.04 -15.95 1.71
C VAL A 74 -2.20 -17.47 1.72
N GLU A 75 -3.41 -17.93 1.40
CA GLU A 75 -3.78 -19.36 1.41
C GLU A 75 -3.36 -20.07 0.11
N GLY A 76 -3.23 -19.33 -0.99
CA GLY A 76 -2.84 -19.86 -2.29
C GLY A 76 -3.41 -19.06 -3.46
N LYS A 77 -3.50 -19.70 -4.63
CA LYS A 77 -4.12 -19.12 -5.83
C LYS A 77 -5.54 -19.65 -6.03
N LYS A 78 -6.42 -18.80 -6.56
CA LYS A 78 -7.73 -19.17 -7.09
C LYS A 78 -7.91 -18.47 -8.44
N GLY A 79 -7.73 -19.23 -9.52
CA GLY A 79 -7.58 -18.66 -10.86
C GLY A 79 -6.36 -17.75 -10.92
N ASP A 80 -6.54 -16.55 -11.46
CA ASP A 80 -5.46 -15.55 -11.60
C ASP A 80 -5.25 -14.70 -10.34
N LYS A 81 -6.08 -14.87 -9.31
CA LYS A 81 -6.02 -14.13 -8.05
C LYS A 81 -5.39 -14.95 -6.93
N LEU A 82 -4.93 -14.29 -5.87
CA LEU A 82 -4.61 -14.91 -4.60
C LEU A 82 -5.88 -15.05 -3.75
N LEU A 83 -6.07 -16.22 -3.14
CA LEU A 83 -7.01 -16.40 -2.05
C LEU A 83 -6.30 -16.04 -0.75
N VAL A 84 -6.88 -15.10 -0.01
CA VAL A 84 -6.35 -14.64 1.26
C VAL A 84 -7.39 -14.74 2.36
N GLU A 85 -6.96 -15.06 3.58
CA GLU A 85 -7.77 -14.93 4.78
C GLU A 85 -7.38 -13.64 5.51
N ALA A 86 -8.30 -12.69 5.57
CA ALA A 86 -8.14 -11.43 6.29
C ALA A 86 -8.73 -11.56 7.70
N TYR A 87 -7.91 -11.24 8.70
CA TYR A 87 -8.30 -11.14 10.11
C TYR A 87 -8.42 -9.67 10.48
N PHE A 88 -9.61 -9.26 10.89
CA PHE A 88 -9.92 -7.86 11.18
C PHE A 88 -9.72 -7.54 12.66
N THR A 89 -9.47 -6.26 12.96
CA THR A 89 -9.27 -5.78 14.33
C THR A 89 -10.52 -5.94 15.21
N ASN A 90 -11.71 -5.93 14.61
CA ASN A 90 -12.99 -6.18 15.29
C ASN A 90 -13.24 -7.68 15.61
N GLY A 91 -12.28 -8.56 15.32
CA GLY A 91 -12.39 -10.00 15.55
C GLY A 91 -13.04 -10.79 14.41
N GLY A 92 -13.55 -10.11 13.38
CA GLY A 92 -14.05 -10.75 12.17
C GLY A 92 -12.94 -11.43 11.37
N ARG A 93 -13.34 -12.39 10.53
CA ARG A 93 -12.46 -13.00 9.52
C ARG A 93 -13.23 -13.22 8.22
N LYS A 94 -12.56 -13.04 7.08
CA LYS A 94 -13.17 -13.25 5.77
C LYS A 94 -12.14 -13.73 4.75
N LYS A 95 -12.54 -14.69 3.91
CA LYS A 95 -11.75 -15.09 2.74
C LYS A 95 -12.09 -14.19 1.56
N LEU A 96 -11.07 -13.63 0.94
CA LEU A 96 -11.17 -12.62 -0.11
C LEU A 96 -10.20 -12.93 -1.25
N LEU A 97 -10.41 -12.30 -2.40
CA LEU A 97 -9.51 -12.39 -3.54
C LEU A 97 -8.74 -11.09 -3.74
N ILE A 98 -7.48 -11.19 -4.14
CA ILE A 98 -6.61 -10.03 -4.39
C ILE A 98 -5.64 -10.34 -5.51
N ASP A 99 -5.19 -9.30 -6.22
CA ASP A 99 -4.20 -9.44 -7.26
C ASP A 99 -2.85 -9.95 -6.72
N PRO A 100 -2.19 -10.90 -7.41
CA PRO A 100 -0.90 -11.43 -7.00
C PRO A 100 0.24 -10.40 -7.12
N ASP A 101 0.05 -9.40 -7.97
CA ASP A 101 1.07 -8.42 -8.38
C ASP A 101 1.03 -7.13 -7.56
N VAL A 102 0.29 -7.13 -6.45
CA VAL A 102 0.31 -6.02 -5.49
C VAL A 102 1.71 -5.93 -4.89
N GLU A 103 2.39 -4.82 -5.13
CA GLU A 103 3.76 -4.55 -4.69
C GLU A 103 3.72 -3.93 -3.30
N CYS A 104 4.36 -4.56 -2.31
CA CYS A 104 4.44 -4.09 -0.95
C CYS A 104 5.87 -3.67 -0.59
N VAL A 105 6.02 -2.43 -0.15
CA VAL A 105 7.30 -1.78 0.13
C VAL A 105 7.31 -1.22 1.56
N GLY A 106 8.43 -1.33 2.25
CA GLY A 106 8.59 -0.69 3.56
C GLY A 106 10.04 -0.61 4.05
N PRO A 107 10.40 0.42 4.84
CA PRO A 107 11.73 0.51 5.45
C PRO A 107 11.93 -0.56 6.51
N THR A 108 13.11 -1.18 6.51
CA THR A 108 13.59 -2.16 7.52
C THR A 108 14.85 -1.60 8.21
N PRO A 109 15.34 -2.22 9.30
CA PRO A 109 16.58 -1.79 9.94
C PRO A 109 17.84 -1.85 9.06
N TYR A 110 17.82 -2.62 7.97
CA TYR A 110 18.99 -2.88 7.12
C TYR A 110 18.84 -2.39 5.67
N GLY A 111 17.72 -1.75 5.33
CA GLY A 111 17.43 -1.30 3.96
C GLY A 111 15.93 -1.19 3.72
N THR A 112 15.50 -1.44 2.48
CA THR A 112 14.09 -1.40 2.08
C THR A 112 13.64 -2.80 1.69
N LEU A 113 12.52 -3.25 2.27
CA LEU A 113 11.81 -4.42 1.81
C LEU A 113 10.99 -4.04 0.58
N ASP A 114 11.06 -4.89 -0.43
CA ASP A 114 10.30 -4.81 -1.68
C ASP A 114 9.87 -6.23 -2.04
N ALA A 115 8.57 -6.50 -2.06
CA ALA A 115 8.03 -7.81 -2.34
C ALA A 115 6.61 -7.73 -2.93
N PHE A 116 6.31 -8.62 -3.87
CA PHE A 116 4.95 -8.83 -4.33
C PHE A 116 4.15 -9.67 -3.34
N LEU A 117 2.84 -9.45 -3.25
CA LEU A 117 1.95 -10.24 -2.39
C LEU A 117 2.01 -11.73 -2.72
N SER A 118 2.27 -12.09 -3.99
CA SER A 118 2.52 -13.46 -4.43
C SER A 118 3.80 -14.10 -3.86
N GLN A 119 4.71 -13.34 -3.27
CA GLN A 119 5.93 -13.82 -2.59
C GLN A 119 5.75 -13.85 -1.06
N ILE A 120 4.67 -13.27 -0.55
CA ILE A 120 4.35 -13.17 0.86
C ILE A 120 3.46 -14.34 1.27
N ARG A 121 3.71 -14.89 2.46
CA ARG A 121 2.84 -15.87 3.12
C ARG A 121 1.88 -15.19 4.08
N GLU A 122 2.36 -14.21 4.82
CA GLU A 122 1.61 -13.54 5.88
C GLU A 122 2.06 -12.09 6.06
N ILE A 123 1.11 -11.22 6.39
CA ILE A 123 1.37 -9.87 6.90
C ILE A 123 0.65 -9.73 8.22
N ASP A 124 1.37 -9.45 9.29
CA ASP A 124 0.85 -9.09 10.60
C ASP A 124 1.00 -7.58 10.79
N PHE A 125 -0.12 -6.88 10.97
CA PHE A 125 -0.14 -5.42 11.14
C PHE A 125 0.07 -4.99 12.61
N GLY A 126 0.35 -5.96 13.49
CA GLY A 126 0.39 -5.77 14.92
C GLY A 126 -0.96 -5.33 15.48
N LYS A 127 -1.01 -5.11 16.79
CA LYS A 127 -2.01 -4.24 17.40
C LYS A 127 -1.26 -3.10 18.09
N PRO A 128 -1.87 -1.91 18.27
CA PRO A 128 -1.67 -1.20 19.52
C PRO A 128 -2.17 -2.13 20.63
N SER A 129 -1.27 -2.64 21.46
CA SER A 129 -1.65 -3.24 22.73
C SER A 129 -2.29 -2.15 23.60
N ASN A 130 -3.60 -1.92 23.47
CA ASN A 130 -4.35 -1.26 24.54
C ASN A 130 -4.48 -2.27 25.68
N GLY A 131 -3.40 -2.43 26.42
CA GLY A 131 -3.46 -2.80 27.82
C GLY A 131 -3.77 -1.54 28.60
N ARG A 132 -4.99 -1.44 29.10
CA ARG A 132 -5.38 -0.77 30.35
C ARG A 132 -6.81 -1.17 30.69
#